data_AF-A0A6M3LHF8-F1
#
_entry.id   AF-A0A6M3LHF8-F1
#
_cell.length_a   1.000
_cell.length_b   1.000
_cell.length_c   1.000
_cell.angle_alpha   90.00
_cell.angle_beta   90.00
_cell.angle_gamma   90.00
#
_symmetry.space_group_name_H-M   'P 1'
#
loop_
_entity.id
_entity.type
_entity.pdbx_description
1 polymer ?
#
loop_
_entity_poly.entity_id
_entity_poly.type
_entity_poly.pdbx_seq_one_letter_code
_entity_poly.pdbx_strand_id
1 'polypeptide(L)'
;MGRQVKTDEEMHPEWWFNSPTGHIRDRIIIHDSPEIPKEGLFVSLNGYPFHAPTGVEIDIPRPVRKMLDTLIRTETIRVEDGKGGYTSHVRDIKRVNYTLVKEDINALLSPEAIDKTASSVAPQQGG
;
A
#
# COMPACT_ATOMS: atom_id res chain seq x y z
N MET A 1 39.94 1.34 1.27
CA MET A 1 38.70 1.94 0.75
C MET A 1 37.53 1.13 1.27
N GLY A 2 36.79 1.63 2.25
CA GLY A 2 35.60 0.94 2.75
C GLY A 2 34.49 0.99 1.70
N ARG A 3 33.94 -0.17 1.34
CA ARG A 3 32.76 -0.24 0.47
C ARG A 3 31.60 0.32 1.27
N GLN A 4 31.06 1.47 0.86
CA GLN A 4 29.84 2.00 1.46
C GLN A 4 28.71 1.01 1.14
N VAL A 5 28.28 0.26 2.15
CA VAL A 5 27.16 -0.68 2.02
C VAL A 5 25.90 0.16 2.00
N LYS A 6 25.13 0.07 0.92
CA LYS A 6 23.83 0.73 0.82
C LYS A 6 22.91 0.20 1.91
N THR A 7 22.11 1.07 2.52
CA THR A 7 21.07 0.66 3.46
C THR A 7 19.94 -0.09 2.72
N ASP A 8 19.14 -0.87 3.44
CA ASP A 8 17.98 -1.56 2.86
C ASP A 8 17.01 -0.57 2.17
N GLU A 9 16.83 0.62 2.76
CA GLU A 9 16.06 1.71 2.18
C GLU A 9 16.64 2.24 0.87
N GLU A 10 17.97 2.33 0.75
CA GLU A 10 18.63 2.72 -0.50
C GLU A 10 18.59 1.62 -1.57
N MET A 11 18.43 0.36 -1.15
CA MET A 11 18.32 -0.80 -2.05
C MET A 11 16.88 -1.04 -2.52
N HIS A 12 15.89 -0.75 -1.67
CA HIS A 12 14.46 -1.00 -1.90
C HIS A 12 13.57 0.20 -1.52
N PRO A 13 13.78 1.39 -2.12
CA PRO A 13 13.06 2.61 -1.73
C PRO A 13 11.54 2.50 -1.87
N GLU A 14 11.04 1.60 -2.72
CA GLU A 14 9.62 1.34 -2.93
C GLU A 14 8.94 0.56 -1.78
N TRP A 15 9.71 0.06 -0.81
CA TRP A 15 9.19 -0.60 0.39
C TRP A 15 9.08 0.36 1.58
N TRP A 16 9.79 1.48 1.54
CA TRP A 16 9.91 2.42 2.64
C TRP A 16 9.05 3.65 2.39
N PHE A 17 8.10 3.92 3.28
CA PHE A 17 7.14 5.01 3.09
C PHE A 17 7.56 6.28 3.85
N ASN A 18 8.11 7.26 3.14
CA ASN A 18 8.45 8.56 3.72
C ASN A 18 7.36 9.63 3.51
N SER A 19 6.60 9.54 2.41
CA SER A 19 5.49 10.44 2.12
C SER A 19 4.56 9.84 1.05
N PRO A 20 3.29 10.28 0.92
CA PRO A 20 2.41 9.79 -0.15
C PRO A 20 2.80 10.25 -1.55
N THR A 21 3.63 11.30 -1.65
CA THR A 21 4.03 11.92 -2.91
C THR A 21 5.19 11.15 -3.54
N GLY A 22 5.13 10.91 -4.85
CA GLY A 22 6.20 10.22 -5.60
C GLY A 22 6.31 8.71 -5.35
N HIS A 23 5.50 8.17 -4.43
CA HIS A 23 5.48 6.74 -4.14
C HIS A 23 4.80 5.93 -5.23
N ILE A 24 5.37 4.75 -5.53
CA ILE A 24 4.76 3.77 -6.44
C ILE A 24 3.40 3.35 -5.87
N ARG A 25 2.36 3.44 -6.71
CA ARG A 25 0.99 3.07 -6.34
C ARG A 25 0.56 1.80 -7.05
N ASP A 26 -0.08 0.93 -6.28
CA ASP A 26 -0.70 -0.29 -6.78
C ASP A 26 -2.23 -0.10 -6.76
N ARG A 27 -2.91 -0.65 -7.77
CA ARG A 27 -4.37 -0.67 -7.85
C ARG A 27 -4.90 -1.91 -7.18
N ILE A 28 -5.79 -1.74 -6.22
CA ILE A 28 -6.45 -2.86 -5.54
C ILE A 28 -7.97 -2.68 -5.50
N ILE A 29 -8.68 -3.77 -5.26
CA ILE A 29 -10.09 -3.79 -4.88
C ILE A 29 -10.19 -4.48 -3.52
N ILE A 30 -10.71 -3.79 -2.52
CA ILE A 30 -10.99 -4.39 -1.21
C ILE A 30 -12.37 -5.04 -1.26
N HIS A 31 -12.45 -6.32 -0.89
CA HIS A 31 -13.71 -7.06 -0.91
C HIS A 31 -14.57 -6.71 0.30
N ASP A 32 -15.88 -6.65 0.10
CA ASP A 32 -16.82 -6.51 1.21
C ASP A 32 -16.68 -7.69 2.18
N SER A 33 -16.67 -7.36 3.47
CA SER A 33 -16.65 -8.32 4.56
C SER A 33 -17.53 -7.79 5.69
N PRO A 34 -18.26 -8.64 6.43
CA PRO A 34 -19.01 -8.21 7.61
C PRO A 34 -18.12 -7.57 8.70
N GLU A 35 -16.80 -7.71 8.59
CA GLU A 35 -15.82 -7.15 9.52
C GLU A 35 -15.32 -5.76 9.13
N ILE A 36 -15.59 -5.34 7.89
CA ILE A 36 -15.20 -4.03 7.37
C ILE A 36 -16.40 -3.09 7.50
N PRO A 37 -16.22 -1.88 8.07
CA PRO A 37 -17.28 -0.88 8.10
C PRO A 37 -17.79 -0.55 6.70
N LYS A 38 -19.09 -0.26 6.55
CA LYS A 38 -19.68 0.15 5.27
C LYS A 38 -19.03 1.38 4.65
N GLU A 39 -18.44 2.22 5.49
CA GLU A 39 -17.73 3.42 5.08
C GLU A 39 -16.36 3.11 4.48
N GLY A 40 -15.85 1.88 4.60
CA GLY A 40 -14.52 1.46 4.15
C GLY A 40 -13.51 1.34 5.28
N LEU A 41 -12.25 1.08 4.91
CA LEU A 41 -11.13 0.98 5.83
C LEU A 41 -10.35 2.30 5.88
N PHE A 42 -9.89 2.65 7.08
CA PHE A 42 -8.93 3.73 7.27
C PHE A 42 -7.59 3.11 7.67
N VAL A 43 -6.60 3.26 6.80
CA VAL A 43 -5.23 2.80 7.03
C VAL A 43 -4.34 4.01 7.22
N SER A 44 -3.59 4.07 8.30
CA SER A 44 -2.61 5.14 8.52
C SER A 44 -1.21 4.57 8.45
N LEU A 45 -0.33 5.20 7.67
CA LEU A 45 1.09 4.86 7.61
C LEU A 45 1.93 6.13 7.80
N ASN A 46 2.79 6.12 8.80
CA ASN A 46 3.63 7.26 9.20
C ASN A 46 2.84 8.58 9.36
N GLY A 47 1.65 8.50 9.95
CA GLY A 47 0.79 9.67 10.22
C GLY A 47 -0.07 10.11 9.04
N TYR A 48 0.06 9.49 7.86
CA TYR A 48 -0.77 9.79 6.69
C TYR A 48 -2.00 8.87 6.63
N PRO A 49 -3.22 9.42 6.67
CA PRO A 49 -4.43 8.62 6.57
C PRO A 49 -4.77 8.30 5.10
N PHE A 50 -5.15 7.04 4.86
CA PHE A 50 -5.66 6.54 3.58
C PHE A 50 -7.05 5.96 3.80
N HIS A 51 -8.00 6.45 3.02
CA HIS A 51 -9.35 5.91 2.97
C HIS A 51 -9.46 4.90 1.83
N ALA A 52 -9.90 3.69 2.17
CA ALA A 52 -9.95 2.55 1.26
C ALA A 52 -11.39 1.98 1.25
N PRO A 53 -12.28 2.54 0.39
CA PRO A 53 -13.63 2.01 0.20
C PRO A 53 -13.61 0.58 -0.34
N THR A 54 -14.65 -0.18 0.00
CA THR A 54 -14.84 -1.55 -0.49
C THR A 54 -15.53 -1.56 -1.86
N GLY A 55 -15.29 -2.62 -2.63
CA GLY A 55 -15.97 -2.88 -3.91
C GLY A 55 -15.57 -1.98 -5.08
N VAL A 56 -14.61 -1.07 -4.90
CA VAL A 56 -14.14 -0.14 -5.93
C VAL A 56 -12.63 -0.25 -6.13
N GLU A 57 -12.17 0.07 -7.34
CA GLU A 57 -10.74 0.19 -7.65
C GLU A 57 -10.15 1.42 -6.97
N ILE A 58 -9.11 1.21 -6.16
CA ILE A 58 -8.39 2.28 -5.47
C ILE A 58 -6.89 2.16 -5.71
N ASP A 59 -6.24 3.32 -5.76
CA ASP A 59 -4.80 3.43 -5.99
C ASP A 59 -4.13 3.82 -4.66
N ILE A 60 -3.36 2.90 -4.08
CA ILE A 60 -2.70 3.12 -2.78
C ILE A 60 -1.19 2.93 -2.90
N PRO A 61 -0.37 3.63 -2.08
CA PRO A 61 1.07 3.39 -2.06
C PRO A 61 1.39 1.93 -1.76
N ARG A 62 2.37 1.35 -2.46
CA ARG A 62 2.77 -0.05 -2.28
C ARG A 62 3.08 -0.43 -0.83
N PRO A 63 3.75 0.41 0.00
CA PRO A 63 3.94 0.10 1.42
C PRO A 63 2.61 -0.01 2.19
N VAL A 64 1.61 0.82 1.86
CA VAL A 64 0.26 0.76 2.47
C VAL A 64 -0.44 -0.54 2.05
N ARG A 65 -0.33 -0.96 0.79
CA ARG A 65 -0.83 -2.27 0.34
C ARG A 65 -0.17 -3.42 1.11
N LYS A 66 1.16 -3.38 1.26
CA LYS A 66 1.90 -4.40 2.00
C LYS A 66 1.51 -4.45 3.49
N MET A 67 1.07 -3.33 4.08
CA MET A 67 0.49 -3.34 5.44
C MET A 67 -0.84 -4.09 5.51
N LEU A 68 -1.64 -4.11 4.44
CA LEU A 68 -2.86 -4.93 4.39
C LEU A 68 -2.54 -6.43 4.35
N ASP A 69 -1.35 -6.80 3.86
CA ASP A 69 -0.86 -8.19 3.86
C ASP A 69 -0.35 -8.64 5.23
N THR A 70 0.11 -7.71 6.07
CA THR A 70 0.67 -8.04 7.39
C THR A 70 -0.44 -8.20 8.41
N LEU A 71 -0.34 -9.26 9.23
CA LEU A 71 -1.16 -9.43 10.44
C LEU A 71 -0.70 -8.37 11.46
N ILE A 72 -1.25 -7.16 11.36
CA ILE A 72 -0.92 -6.09 12.32
C ILE A 72 -1.60 -6.40 13.65
N ARG A 73 -0.84 -6.97 14.59
CA ARG A 73 -1.22 -6.98 16.00
C ARG A 73 -1.15 -5.55 16.51
N THR A 74 -2.30 -4.94 16.75
CA THR A 74 -2.32 -3.62 17.40
C THR A 74 -2.36 -3.84 18.90
N GLU A 75 -1.26 -3.50 19.58
CA GLU A 75 -1.18 -3.48 21.03
C GLU A 75 -1.47 -2.06 21.51
N THR A 76 -2.61 -1.86 22.19
CA THR A 76 -2.88 -0.61 22.87
C THR A 76 -2.36 -0.72 24.30
N ILE A 77 -1.24 -0.07 24.60
CA ILE A 77 -0.74 0.07 25.96
C ILE A 77 -1.35 1.35 26.54
N ARG A 78 -2.30 1.21 27.46
CA ARG A 78 -2.74 2.35 28.29
C ARG A 78 -1.86 2.39 29.53
N VAL A 79 -1.13 3.49 29.69
CA VAL A 79 -0.42 3.81 30.91
C VAL A 79 -1.42 4.54 31.80
N GLU A 80 -1.93 3.89 32.85
CA GLU A 80 -2.69 4.58 33.89
C GLU A 80 -1.71 5.41 34.74
N ASP A 81 -1.80 6.72 34.58
CA ASP A 81 -1.06 7.69 35.37
C ASP A 81 -1.37 7.49 36.86
N GLY A 82 -0.35 7.15 37.66
CA GLY A 82 -0.41 7.07 39.12
C GLY A 82 -0.66 5.70 39.78
N LYS A 83 -0.85 4.58 39.05
CA LYS A 83 -1.08 3.26 39.68
C LYS A 83 -0.17 2.10 39.26
N GLY A 84 0.80 2.31 38.37
CA GLY A 84 1.81 1.28 38.05
C GLY A 84 1.26 0.00 37.39
N GLY A 85 0.00 0.01 36.94
CA GLY A 85 -0.62 -1.09 36.21
C GLY A 85 -0.61 -0.82 34.71
N TYR A 86 -0.18 -1.82 33.92
CA TYR A 86 -0.28 -1.79 32.46
C TYR A 86 -1.54 -2.55 32.05
N THR A 87 -2.47 -1.90 31.35
CA THR A 87 -3.55 -2.60 30.63
C THR A 87 -3.14 -2.73 29.17
N SER A 88 -2.77 -3.94 28.74
CA SER A 88 -2.54 -4.26 27.32
C SER A 88 -3.85 -4.78 26.74
N HIS A 89 -4.41 -4.02 25.79
CA HIS A 89 -5.49 -4.50 24.95
C HIS A 89 -4.89 -5.00 23.64
N VAL A 90 -4.84 -6.32 23.47
CA VAL A 90 -4.46 -6.96 22.21
C VAL A 90 -5.72 -7.17 21.38
N ARG A 91 -5.77 -6.54 20.21
CA ARG A 91 -6.80 -6.82 19.21
C ARG A 91 -6.12 -7.43 17.99
N ASP A 92 -6.47 -8.68 17.68
CA ASP A 92 -6.08 -9.30 16.42
C ASP A 92 -6.83 -8.58 15.28
N ILE A 93 -6.10 -7.88 14.41
CA ILE A 93 -6.66 -7.34 13.19
C ILE A 93 -6.73 -8.51 12.19
N LYS A 94 -7.95 -8.88 11.82
CA LYS A 94 -8.18 -9.90 10.80
C LYS A 94 -7.71 -9.39 9.43
N ARG A 95 -7.16 -10.32 8.65
CA ARG A 95 -6.59 -10.01 7.33
C ARG A 95 -7.67 -9.41 6.42
N VAL A 96 -7.37 -8.25 5.85
CA VAL A 96 -8.23 -7.61 4.86
C VAL A 96 -8.07 -8.35 3.54
N ASN A 97 -9.16 -8.91 3.01
CA ASN A 97 -9.15 -9.54 1.70
C ASN A 97 -9.22 -8.46 0.62
N TYR A 98 -8.22 -8.44 -0.27
CA TYR A 98 -8.21 -7.56 -1.43
C TYR A 98 -7.70 -8.32 -2.67
N THR A 99 -8.04 -7.81 -3.85
CA THR A 99 -7.49 -8.25 -5.13
C THR A 99 -6.55 -7.18 -5.67
N LEU A 100 -5.33 -7.57 -6.04
CA LEU A 100 -4.40 -6.72 -6.79
C LEU A 100 -4.82 -6.69 -8.26
N VAL A 101 -5.22 -5.51 -8.74
CA VAL A 101 -5.64 -5.30 -10.13
C VAL A 101 -4.43 -4.97 -11.00
N LYS A 102 -3.56 -4.08 -10.53
CA LYS A 102 -2.38 -3.63 -11.28
C LYS A 102 -1.29 -3.13 -10.35
N GLU A 103 -0.05 -3.48 -10.65
CA GLU A 103 1.13 -2.91 -9.99
C GLU A 103 1.65 -1.69 -10.74
N ASP A 104 2.21 -0.73 -10.00
CA ASP A 104 2.88 0.46 -10.52
C ASP A 104 2.08 1.23 -11.60
N ILE A 105 0.96 1.81 -11.16
CA ILE A 105 0.11 2.63 -12.02
C ILE A 105 0.83 3.91 -12.46
N ASN A 106 1.78 4.39 -11.66
CA ASN A 106 2.53 5.61 -11.98
C ASN A 106 3.30 5.44 -13.30
N ALA A 107 3.79 4.23 -13.60
CA ALA A 107 4.44 3.94 -14.88
C ALA A 107 3.50 4.09 -16.09
N LEU A 108 2.18 3.93 -15.93
CA LEU A 108 1.20 4.15 -17.01
C LEU A 108 0.92 5.64 -17.27
N LEU A 109 1.17 6.50 -16.27
CA LEU A 109 0.97 7.94 -16.37
C LEU A 109 2.23 8.67 -16.86
N SER A 110 3.34 7.95 -17.06
CA SER A 110 4.54 8.55 -17.64
C SER A 110 4.33 8.72 -19.16
N PRO A 111 4.67 9.89 -19.74
CA PRO A 111 4.53 10.13 -21.16
C PRO A 111 5.34 9.14 -22.04
N GLU A 112 6.35 8.47 -21.49
CA GLU A 112 7.15 7.47 -22.20
C GLU A 112 6.44 6.11 -22.39
N ALA A 113 5.42 5.79 -21.59
CA ALA A 113 4.67 4.54 -21.72
C ALA A 113 3.63 4.58 -22.87
N ILE A 114 3.14 5.77 -23.22
CA ILE A 114 2.16 5.99 -24.28
C ILE A 114 2.77 5.70 -25.67
N ASP A 115 4.07 5.98 -25.84
CA ASP A 115 4.76 5.82 -27.14
C ASP A 115 4.96 4.34 -27.54
N LYS A 116 5.09 3.44 -26.55
CA LYS A 116 5.27 2.00 -26.80
C LYS A 116 3.99 1.27 -27.21
N THR A 117 2.81 1.78 -26.84
CA THR A 117 1.54 1.18 -27.25
C THR A 117 1.11 1.64 -28.65
N ALA A 118 1.45 2.86 -29.06
CA ALA A 118 1.17 3.35 -30.41
C ALA A 118 2.06 2.69 -31.49
N SER A 119 3.29 2.30 -31.14
CA SER A 119 4.24 1.72 -32.11
C SER A 119 4.06 0.22 -32.41
N SER A 120 3.17 -0.49 -31.71
CA SER A 120 2.97 -1.95 -31.87
C SER A 120 1.75 -2.34 -32.71
N VAL A 121 1.07 -1.37 -33.33
CA VAL A 121 -0.08 -1.57 -34.23
C VAL A 121 0.25 -1.10 -35.65
N ALA A 122 1.38 -1.55 -36.19
CA ALA A 122 1.61 -1.52 -37.63
C ALA A 122 1.01 -2.79 -38.26
N PRO A 123 -0.03 -2.70 -39.11
CA PRO A 123 -0.52 -3.87 -39.82
C PRO A 123 0.58 -4.37 -40.77
N GLN A 124 0.97 -5.64 -40.63
CA GLN A 124 1.70 -6.35 -41.68
C GLN A 124 0.82 -6.34 -42.94
N GLN A 125 1.19 -5.50 -43.92
CA GLN A 125 0.66 -5.61 -45.27
C GLN A 125 1.25 -6.88 -45.89
N GLY A 126 0.37 -7.83 -46.19
CA GLY A 126 0.72 -9.01 -46.98
C GLY A 126 1.07 -8.63 -48.41
N GLY A 127 2.15 -9.24 -48.91
CA GLY A 127 2.51 -9.32 -50.32
C GLY A 127 2.69 -10.79 -50.69
#